data_AF-A0AAP0L4I7-F1
#
_entry.id   AF-A0AAP0L4I7-F1
#
_cell.length_a   1.000
_cell.length_b   1.000
_cell.length_c   1.000
_cell.angle_alpha   90.00
_cell.angle_beta   90.00
_cell.angle_gamma   90.00
#
_symmetry.space_group_name_H-M   'P 1'
#
loop_
_entity.id
_entity.type
_entity.pdbx_description
1 polymer ?
#
loop_
_entity_poly.entity_id
_entity_poly.type
_entity_poly.pdbx_seq_one_letter_code
_entity_poly.pdbx_strand_id
1 'polypeptide(L)'
;MAITLNNGFTMPIIGLGLWTLKGQKPVKDIMHTALKTGYRHFDTADKNHYTIPLSVGNSSTPLDEDGVLDIDTTITLESTWRSMEELVSMGLVRSIGIR
;
A
#
# COMPACT_ATOMS: atom_id res chain seq x y z
N MET A 1 14.52 4.23 17.38
CA MET A 1 14.59 5.54 16.69
C MET A 1 13.35 5.69 15.81
N ALA A 2 12.58 6.75 16.00
CA ALA A 2 11.31 7.00 15.32
C ALA A 2 11.14 8.50 15.04
N ILE A 3 10.35 8.83 14.02
CA ILE A 3 9.94 10.20 13.71
C ILE A 3 8.47 10.39 14.10
N THR A 4 8.13 11.59 14.55
CA THR A 4 6.73 11.98 14.83
C THR A 4 6.14 12.59 13.55
N LEU A 5 5.01 12.05 13.11
CA LEU A 5 4.24 12.54 11.97
C LEU A 5 3.43 13.79 12.35
N ASN A 6 2.93 14.51 11.35
CA ASN A 6 2.14 15.75 11.55
C ASN A 6 0.84 15.56 12.35
N ASN A 7 0.35 14.32 12.48
CA ASN A 7 -0.84 13.93 13.25
C ASN A 7 -0.50 13.34 14.64
N GLY A 8 0.76 13.47 15.09
CA GLY A 8 1.21 13.07 16.42
C GLY A 8 1.56 11.58 16.56
N PHE A 9 1.29 10.75 15.56
CA PHE A 9 1.71 9.35 15.58
C PHE A 9 3.19 9.19 15.26
N THR A 10 3.83 8.17 15.84
CA THR A 10 5.25 7.87 15.60
C THR A 10 5.43 6.76 14.57
N MET A 11 6.43 6.91 13.71
CA MET A 11 6.85 5.89 12.73
C MET A 11 8.35 5.56 12.89
N PRO A 12 8.76 4.29 12.92
CA PRO A 12 10.18 3.93 12.91
C PRO A 12 10.87 4.45 11.65
N ILE A 13 12.03 5.08 11.81
CA ILE A 13 12.73 5.72 10.67
C ILE A 13 13.43 4.73 9.75
N ILE A 14 13.63 3.50 10.22
CA ILE A 14 14.15 2.38 9.42
C ILE A 14 12.99 1.39 9.24
N GLY A 15 12.68 1.07 7.99
CA GLY A 15 11.66 0.09 7.61
C GLY A 15 12.20 -0.95 6.62
N LEU A 16 11.51 -2.10 6.54
CA LEU A 16 11.82 -3.18 5.62
C LEU A 16 10.78 -3.20 4.48
N GLY A 17 11.21 -2.98 3.24
CA GLY A 17 10.36 -3.12 2.06
C GLY A 17 10.22 -4.57 1.60
N LEU A 18 9.00 -5.01 1.30
CA LEU A 18 8.67 -6.41 1.00
C LEU A 18 8.49 -6.74 -0.49
N TRP A 19 8.68 -5.77 -1.39
CA TRP A 19 8.41 -5.93 -2.84
C TRP A 19 9.08 -7.16 -3.46
N THR A 20 10.35 -7.39 -3.17
CA THR A 20 11.15 -8.49 -3.75
C THR A 20 10.83 -9.86 -3.15
N LEU A 21 10.05 -9.92 -2.08
CA LEU A 21 9.72 -11.16 -1.37
C LEU A 21 8.53 -11.91 -1.98
N LYS A 22 7.85 -11.32 -2.97
CA LYS A 22 6.69 -11.92 -3.64
C LYS A 22 7.10 -13.27 -4.27
N GLY A 23 6.46 -14.35 -3.85
CA GLY A 23 6.67 -15.72 -4.37
C GLY A 23 7.83 -16.49 -3.74
N GLN A 24 8.59 -15.90 -2.81
CA GLN A 24 9.72 -16.60 -2.18
C GLN A 24 9.25 -17.41 -0.96
N LYS A 25 9.59 -18.70 -0.93
CA LYS A 25 9.16 -19.64 0.13
C LYS A 25 9.85 -19.49 1.51
N PRO A 26 10.55 -18.38 1.83
CA PRO A 26 10.72 -18.06 3.24
C PRO A 26 10.28 -16.63 3.60
N VAL A 27 9.21 -16.05 3.03
CA VAL A 27 8.67 -14.76 3.53
C VAL A 27 8.45 -14.82 5.05
N LYS A 28 7.93 -15.94 5.56
CA LYS A 28 7.73 -16.14 7.00
C LYS A 28 9.04 -16.04 7.78
N ASP A 29 10.11 -16.69 7.32
CA ASP A 29 11.40 -16.69 8.02
C ASP A 29 12.10 -15.33 7.94
N ILE A 30 11.95 -14.62 6.82
CA ILE A 30 12.45 -13.26 6.64
C ILE A 30 11.75 -12.31 7.62
N MET A 31 10.42 -12.39 7.74
CA MET A 31 9.67 -11.60 8.72
C MET A 31 10.06 -11.97 10.15
N HIS A 32 10.24 -13.26 10.44
CA HIS A 32 10.67 -13.72 11.76
C HIS A 32 12.06 -13.21 12.12
N THR A 33 12.97 -13.19 11.15
CA THR A 33 14.34 -12.68 11.31
C THR A 33 14.33 -11.16 11.49
N ALA A 34 13.59 -10.43 10.66
CA ALA A 34 13.45 -8.98 10.77
C ALA A 34 12.91 -8.54 12.14
N LEU A 35 11.90 -9.25 12.67
CA LEU A 35 11.38 -8.98 14.00
C LEU A 35 12.43 -9.24 15.10
N LYS A 36 13.20 -10.33 14.99
CA LYS A 36 14.29 -10.69 15.91
C LYS A 36 15.45 -9.70 15.85
N THR A 37 15.78 -9.15 14.68
CA THR A 37 16.83 -8.14 14.51
C THR A 37 16.39 -6.73 14.88
N GLY A 38 15.10 -6.51 15.17
CA GLY A 38 14.59 -5.26 15.73
C GLY A 38 13.76 -4.39 14.78
N TYR A 39 13.47 -4.85 13.56
CA TYR A 39 12.55 -4.12 12.67
C TYR A 39 11.15 -4.03 13.27
N ARG A 40 10.55 -2.85 13.12
CA ARG A 40 9.18 -2.54 13.59
C ARG A 40 8.33 -1.80 12.54
N HIS A 41 8.89 -1.54 11.37
CA HIS A 41 8.23 -0.90 10.25
C HIS A 41 8.43 -1.78 9.01
N PHE A 42 7.32 -2.19 8.40
CA PHE A 42 7.29 -3.05 7.21
C PHE A 42 6.48 -2.34 6.13
N ASP A 43 7.08 -2.14 4.96
CA ASP A 43 6.45 -1.50 3.79
C ASP A 43 6.03 -2.59 2.80
N THR A 44 4.74 -2.61 2.47
CA THR A 44 4.14 -3.51 1.50
C THR A 44 3.13 -2.76 0.66
N ALA A 45 2.74 -3.34 -0.45
CA ALA A 45 1.70 -2.79 -1.30
C ALA A 45 0.97 -3.87 -2.06
N ASP A 46 -0.22 -3.50 -2.52
CA ASP A 46 -1.06 -4.39 -3.32
C ASP A 46 -0.32 -4.88 -4.58
N LYS A 47 -0.76 -6.03 -5.09
CA LYS A 47 -0.19 -6.66 -6.28
C LYS A 47 -0.42 -5.80 -7.53
N ASN A 48 -1.56 -5.11 -7.60
CA ASN A 48 -1.99 -4.29 -8.72
C ASN A 48 -1.52 -2.84 -8.54
N HIS A 49 -0.21 -2.65 -8.36
CA HIS A 49 0.43 -1.37 -8.09
C HIS A 49 0.46 -0.48 -9.36
N TYR A 50 -0.72 -0.22 -9.92
CA TYR A 50 -0.90 0.76 -10.99
C TYR A 50 -1.11 2.11 -10.33
N THR A 51 -0.37 3.13 -10.78
CA THR A 51 -0.53 4.51 -10.31
C THR A 51 -1.76 5.19 -10.90
N ILE A 52 -2.59 4.43 -11.62
CA ILE A 52 -3.80 4.88 -12.28
C ILE A 52 -4.97 4.04 -11.77
N PRO A 53 -6.15 4.66 -11.61
CA PRO A 53 -7.35 3.93 -11.29
C PRO A 53 -7.69 2.95 -12.42
N LEU A 54 -7.82 1.68 -12.06
CA LEU A 54 -8.31 0.66 -12.97
C LEU A 54 -9.79 0.44 -12.68
N SER A 55 -10.58 0.27 -13.73
CA SER A 55 -11.96 -0.16 -13.60
C SER A 55 -11.96 -1.49 -12.84
N VAL A 56 -12.65 -1.54 -11.70
CA VAL A 56 -12.67 -2.74 -10.85
C VAL A 56 -13.57 -3.79 -11.52
N GLY A 57 -13.05 -4.44 -12.55
CA GLY A 57 -13.60 -5.65 -13.12
C GLY A 57 -13.06 -6.86 -12.38
N ASN A 58 -13.88 -7.91 -12.25
CA ASN A 58 -13.47 -9.24 -11.76
C ASN A 58 -12.39 -9.93 -12.63
N SER A 59 -11.78 -9.22 -13.59
CA SER A 59 -10.76 -9.74 -14.48
C SER A 59 -9.40 -9.79 -13.78
N SER A 60 -8.70 -10.89 -13.97
CA SER A 60 -7.31 -11.06 -13.54
C SER A 60 -6.31 -10.21 -14.35
N THR A 61 -6.82 -9.46 -15.33
CA THR A 61 -6.06 -8.61 -16.26
C THR A 61 -6.64 -7.20 -16.26
N PRO A 62 -5.81 -6.16 -16.19
CA PRO A 62 -6.26 -4.78 -16.23
C PRO A 62 -6.58 -4.32 -17.67
N LEU A 63 -6.82 -5.25 -18.59
CA LEU A 63 -7.01 -4.96 -20.00
C LEU A 63 -8.49 -5.07 -20.35
N ASP A 64 -8.97 -4.14 -21.17
CA ASP A 64 -10.29 -4.15 -21.79
C ASP A 64 -10.36 -5.19 -22.93
N GLU A 65 -11.52 -5.25 -23.60
CA GLU A 65 -11.78 -6.19 -24.71
C GLU A 65 -10.82 -5.99 -25.90
N ASP A 66 -10.24 -4.80 -26.06
CA ASP A 66 -9.31 -4.43 -27.13
C ASP A 66 -7.84 -4.67 -26.74
N GLY A 67 -7.58 -5.18 -25.52
CA GLY A 67 -6.24 -5.40 -24.99
C GLY A 67 -5.54 -4.11 -24.54
N VAL A 68 -6.28 -3.01 -24.40
CA VAL A 68 -5.81 -1.73 -23.87
C VAL A 68 -6.08 -1.69 -22.37
N LEU A 69 -5.31 -0.91 -21.63
CA LEU A 69 -5.49 -0.78 -20.18
C LEU A 69 -6.87 -0.16 -19.88
N ASP A 70 -7.69 -0.87 -19.12
CA ASP A 70 -9.02 -0.43 -18.68
C ASP A 70 -8.87 0.56 -17.52
N ILE A 71 -8.79 1.85 -17.89
CA ILE A 71 -8.56 2.95 -16.97
C ILE A 71 -9.90 3.57 -16.59
N ASP A 72 -10.20 3.58 -15.29
CA ASP A 72 -11.36 4.28 -14.78
C ASP A 72 -11.06 5.79 -14.68
N THR A 73 -11.43 6.51 -15.74
CA THR A 73 -11.25 7.97 -15.81
C THR A 73 -12.17 8.76 -14.87
N THR A 74 -13.11 8.10 -14.17
CA THR A 74 -14.02 8.75 -13.22
C THR A 74 -13.41 8.89 -11.83
N ILE A 75 -12.42 8.04 -11.49
CA ILE A 75 -11.72 8.11 -10.21
C ILE A 75 -10.62 9.15 -10.30
N THR A 76 -10.66 10.12 -9.41
CA THR A 76 -9.65 11.18 -9.32
C THR A 76 -8.75 10.97 -8.11
N LEU A 77 -7.59 11.63 -8.10
CA LEU A 77 -6.72 11.68 -6.92
C LEU A 77 -7.44 12.36 -5.75
N GLU A 78 -8.26 13.38 -6.02
CA GLU A 78 -9.03 14.07 -4.98
C GLU A 78 -10.05 13.13 -4.33
N SER A 79 -10.87 12.43 -5.13
CA SER A 79 -11.85 11.48 -4.58
C SER A 79 -11.18 10.35 -3.82
N THR A 80 -10.04 9.85 -4.32
CA THR A 80 -9.22 8.85 -3.62
C THR A 80 -8.73 9.37 -2.27
N TRP A 81 -8.21 10.60 -2.23
CA TRP A 81 -7.76 11.23 -0.99
C TRP A 81 -8.90 11.39 0.02
N ARG A 82 -10.08 11.83 -0.43
CA ARG A 82 -11.27 11.94 0.43
C ARG A 82 -11.69 10.60 1.02
N SER A 83 -11.65 9.53 0.23
CA SER A 83 -11.89 8.18 0.77
C SER A 83 -10.83 7.76 1.79
N MET A 84 -9.56 8.13 1.58
CA MET A 84 -8.50 7.86 2.56
C MET A 84 -8.71 8.64 3.87
N GLU A 85 -9.17 9.89 3.81
CA GLU A 85 -9.56 10.68 4.99
C GLU A 85 -10.74 10.03 5.73
N GLU A 86 -11.72 9.50 5.01
CA GLU A 86 -12.83 8.76 5.60
C GLU A 86 -12.34 7.53 6.37
N LEU A 87 -11.40 6.75 5.82
CA LEU A 87 -10.80 5.61 6.52
C LEU A 87 -10.09 6.02 7.82
N VAL A 88 -9.47 7.20 7.86
CA VAL A 88 -8.91 7.77 9.11
C VAL A 88 -10.04 8.08 10.09
N SER A 89 -11.11 8.72 9.63
CA SER A 89 -12.27 9.09 10.47
C SER A 89 -12.98 7.87 11.07
N MET A 90 -13.01 6.76 10.32
CA MET A 90 -13.56 5.48 10.74
C MET A 90 -12.62 4.71 11.70
N GLY A 91 -11.38 5.19 11.90
CA GLY A 91 -10.37 4.51 12.71
C GLY A 91 -9.79 3.25 12.08
N LEU A 92 -9.99 3.04 10.77
CA LEU A 92 -9.45 1.88 10.04
C LEU A 92 -7.94 2.05 9.75
N VAL A 93 -7.48 3.30 9.61
CA VAL A 93 -6.06 3.64 9.47
C VAL A 93 -5.71 4.81 10.37
N ARG A 94 -4.46 4.83 10.86
CA ARG A 94 -3.98 5.90 11.76
C ARG A 94 -3.42 7.10 11.02
N SER A 95 -2.91 6.92 9.82
CA SER A 95 -2.19 7.94 9.07
C SER A 95 -2.28 7.62 7.59
N ILE A 96 -2.37 8.65 6.76
CA ILE A 96 -2.42 8.57 5.30
C ILE A 96 -1.34 9.48 4.69
N GLY A 97 -0.93 9.17 3.48
CA GLY A 97 0.13 9.89 2.79
C GLY A 97 0.21 9.47 1.33
N ILE A 98 1.11 10.12 0.60
CA ILE A 98 1.41 9.86 -0.81
C ILE A 98 2.84 9.35 -0.95
N ARG A 99 3.12 8.62 -2.03
CA ARG A 99 4.45 8.17 -2.44
C ARG A 99 4.96 9.03 -3.58
#